data_AF-A0A9E3U5N4-F1
#
_entry.id   AF-A0A9E3U5N4-F1
#
_cell.length_a   1.000
_cell.length_b   1.000
_cell.length_c   1.000
_cell.angle_alpha   90.00
_cell.angle_beta   90.00
_cell.angle_gamma   90.00
#
_symmetry.space_group_name_H-M   'P 1'
#
loop_
_entity.id
_entity.type
_entity.pdbx_description
1 polymer ?
#
loop_
_entity_poly.entity_id
_entity_poly.type
_entity_poly.pdbx_seq_one_letter_code
_entity_poly.pdbx_strand_id
1 'polypeptide(L)'
;MNVQVLYFAAVRDLVGKAEERLELPADVDTIDALAIYLCRIHASLEGRLRSVRFARNEELARGDDRLADGDVIALIPPVAGG
;
A
#
# COMPACT_ATOMS: atom_id res chain seq x y z
N MET A 1 9.78 2.65 -10.87
CA MET A 1 8.46 2.94 -11.53
C MET A 1 7.66 3.88 -10.64
N ASN A 2 6.72 4.64 -11.17
CA ASN A 2 5.88 5.54 -10.37
C ASN A 2 4.52 4.90 -10.08
N VAL A 3 4.10 4.89 -8.82
CA VAL A 3 2.78 4.41 -8.41
C VAL A 3 2.08 5.44 -7.52
N GLN A 4 0.75 5.42 -7.51
CA GLN A 4 -0.05 6.18 -6.55
C GLN A 4 -0.53 5.24 -5.45
N VAL A 5 -0.26 5.58 -4.19
CA VAL A 5 -0.73 4.81 -3.03
C VAL A 5 -1.87 5.56 -2.36
N LEU A 6 -2.98 4.88 -2.12
CA LEU A 6 -4.16 5.39 -1.44
C LEU A 6 -4.27 4.77 -0.04
N TYR A 7 -4.46 5.62 0.96
CA TYR A 7 -4.56 5.23 2.36
C TYR A 7 -5.97 5.51 2.89
N PHE A 8 -6.55 4.52 3.58
CA PHE A 8 -7.90 4.61 4.13
C PHE A 8 -7.90 4.43 5.65
N ALA A 9 -8.92 5.01 6.30
CA ALA A 9 -9.22 4.84 7.72
C ALA A 9 -7.97 4.88 8.62
N ALA A 10 -7.77 3.87 9.48
CA ALA A 10 -6.66 3.82 10.42
C ALA A 10 -5.27 3.92 9.75
N VAL A 11 -5.11 3.41 8.52
CA VAL A 11 -3.83 3.52 7.79
C VAL A 11 -3.58 4.97 7.37
N ARG A 12 -4.61 5.68 6.90
CA ARG A 12 -4.52 7.12 6.61
C ARG A 12 -4.12 7.92 7.85
N ASP A 13 -4.71 7.59 8.99
CA ASP A 13 -4.44 8.31 10.25
C ASP A 13 -3.00 8.04 10.75
N LEU A 14 -2.47 6.83 10.51
CA LEU A 14 -1.08 6.47 10.85
C LEU A 14 -0.04 7.15 9.94
N VAL A 15 -0.34 7.30 8.65
CA VAL A 15 0.56 7.93 7.66
C VAL A 15 0.40 9.46 7.65
N GLY A 16 -0.77 9.96 8.05
CA GLY A 16 -1.12 11.38 8.02
C GLY A 16 -1.44 11.93 6.63
N LYS A 17 -1.60 11.05 5.63
CA LYS A 17 -1.90 11.41 4.23
C LYS A 17 -2.96 10.48 3.67
N ALA A 18 -3.87 11.03 2.85
CA ALA A 18 -4.86 10.23 2.13
C ALA A 18 -4.27 9.50 0.93
N GLU A 19 -3.25 10.08 0.30
CA GLU A 19 -2.55 9.49 -0.83
C GLU A 19 -1.14 10.05 -0.96
N GLU A 20 -0.28 9.35 -1.70
CA GLU A 20 0.98 9.90 -2.20
C GLU A 20 1.43 9.19 -3.48
N ARG A 21 2.32 9.85 -4.24
CA ARG A 21 3.01 9.25 -5.38
C ARG A 21 4.40 8.81 -4.95
N LEU A 22 4.77 7.59 -5.28
CA LEU A 22 6.05 7.00 -4.94
C LEU A 22 6.82 6.61 -6.19
N GLU A 23 8.05 7.08 -6.29
CA GLU A 23 9.03 6.52 -7.21
C GLU A 23 9.66 5.30 -6.56
N LEU A 24 9.28 4.12 -7.04
CA LEU A 24 9.70 2.84 -6.50
C LEU A 24 11.07 2.42 -7.05
N PRO A 25 11.98 1.98 -6.16
CA PRO A 25 13.21 1.27 -6.54
C PRO A 25 12.93 0.03 -7.42
N ALA A 26 13.94 -0.42 -8.16
CA ALA A 26 13.81 -1.54 -9.09
C ALA A 26 13.50 -2.90 -8.41
N ASP A 27 13.85 -3.05 -7.13
CA ASP A 27 13.56 -4.24 -6.31
C ASP A 27 12.15 -4.24 -5.70
N VAL A 28 11.37 -3.17 -5.91
CA VAL A 28 9.98 -3.06 -5.45
C VAL A 28 9.05 -3.25 -6.65
N ASP A 29 8.88 -4.50 -7.07
CA ASP A 29 8.10 -4.88 -8.26
C ASP A 29 6.86 -5.73 -7.97
N THR A 30 6.56 -6.02 -6.70
CA THR A 30 5.35 -6.73 -6.26
C THR A 30 4.63 -6.04 -5.10
N ILE A 31 3.40 -6.45 -4.82
CA ILE A 31 2.62 -5.95 -3.68
C ILE A 31 3.34 -6.20 -2.34
N ASP A 32 3.91 -7.39 -2.12
CA ASP A 32 4.64 -7.70 -0.89
C ASP A 32 5.90 -6.83 -0.75
N ALA A 33 6.64 -6.63 -1.84
CA ALA A 33 7.80 -5.75 -1.85
C ALA A 33 7.39 -4.30 -1.53
N LEU A 34 6.25 -3.84 -2.06
CA LEU A 34 5.69 -2.53 -1.76
C LEU A 34 5.29 -2.41 -0.29
N ALA A 35 4.64 -3.42 0.30
CA ALA A 35 4.27 -3.41 1.70
C ALA A 35 5.50 -3.27 2.62
N ILE A 36 6.59 -3.97 2.29
CA ILE A 36 7.89 -3.85 2.99
C ILE A 36 8.46 -2.44 2.80
N TYR A 37 8.45 -1.92 1.57
CA TYR A 37 8.93 -0.58 1.26
C TYR A 37 8.16 0.50 2.03
N LEU A 38 6.83 0.40 2.09
CA LEU A 38 5.98 1.30 2.85
C LEU A 38 6.30 1.29 4.35
N CYS A 39 6.57 0.13 4.95
CA CYS A 39 7.03 0.07 6.35
C CYS A 39 8.39 0.75 6.56
N ARG A 40 9.28 0.72 5.57
CA ARG A 40 10.60 1.36 5.65
C ARG A 40 10.50 2.89 5.60
N ILE A 41 9.61 3.44 4.78
CA ILE A 41 9.44 4.89 4.63
C ILE A 41 8.44 5.49 5.63
N HIS A 42 7.51 4.67 6.15
CA HIS A 42 6.54 5.03 7.17
C HIS A 42 6.63 4.06 8.35
N ALA A 43 7.47 4.38 9.32
CA ALA A 43 7.67 3.53 10.50
C ALA A 43 6.37 3.28 11.30
N SER A 44 5.37 4.16 11.20
CA SER A 44 4.05 3.96 11.83
C SER A 44 3.25 2.77 11.27
N LEU A 45 3.62 2.25 10.09
CA LEU A 45 2.99 1.08 9.47
C LEU A 45 3.59 -0.25 9.94
N GLU A 46 4.72 -0.24 10.64
CA GLU A 46 5.40 -1.45 11.06
C GLU A 46 4.48 -2.35 11.92
N GLY A 47 4.30 -3.60 11.50
CA GLY A 47 3.41 -4.56 12.14
C GLY A 47 1.91 -4.29 11.96
N ARG A 48 1.50 -3.17 11.34
CA ARG A 48 0.09 -2.79 11.13
C ARG A 48 -0.49 -3.30 9.82
N LEU A 49 0.34 -3.60 8.82
CA LEU A 49 -0.12 -4.05 7.50
C LEU A 49 -0.57 -5.52 7.45
N ARG A 50 -0.36 -6.32 8.50
CA ARG A 50 -0.70 -7.76 8.50
C ARG A 50 -2.19 -8.06 8.25
N SER A 51 -3.08 -7.15 8.64
CA SER A 51 -4.53 -7.29 8.43
C SER A 51 -5.05 -6.42 7.29
N VAL A 52 -4.18 -5.63 6.65
CA VAL A 52 -4.52 -4.74 5.55
C VAL A 52 -4.50 -5.54 4.25
N ARG A 53 -5.56 -5.41 3.46
CA ARG A 53 -5.59 -5.93 2.09
C ARG A 53 -5.12 -4.86 1.11
N PHE A 54 -4.56 -5.28 -0.01
CA PHE A 54 -4.15 -4.40 -1.09
C PHE A 54 -5.09 -4.56 -2.26
N ALA A 55 -5.43 -3.46 -2.91
CA ALA A 55 -6.06 -3.49 -4.23
C ALA A 55 -5.18 -2.73 -5.23
N ARG A 56 -5.03 -3.30 -6.42
CA ARG A 56 -4.35 -2.72 -7.56
C ARG A 56 -5.40 -2.37 -8.61
N ASN A 57 -5.50 -1.10 -8.98
CA ASN A 57 -6.46 -0.61 -9.98
C ASN A 57 -7.89 -1.10 -9.70
N GLU A 58 -8.36 -0.89 -8.46
CA GLU A 58 -9.71 -1.26 -7.98
C GLU A 58 -9.98 -2.77 -7.83
N GLU A 59 -9.00 -3.63 -8.15
CA GLU A 59 -9.10 -5.08 -7.99
C GLU A 59 -8.25 -5.59 -6.82
N LEU A 60 -8.76 -6.55 -6.05
CA LEU A 60 -8.02 -7.12 -4.91
C LEU A 60 -6.75 -7.82 -5.39
N ALA A 61 -5.61 -7.43 -4.84
CA ALA A 61 -4.31 -7.94 -5.23
C ALA A 61 -3.76 -8.99 -4.24
N ARG A 62 -2.93 -9.88 -4.76
CA ARG A 62 -2.12 -10.85 -4.01
C ARG A 62 -0.70 -10.32 -3.82
N GLY A 63 0.00 -10.85 -2.84
CA GLY A 63 1.36 -10.42 -2.50
C GLY A 63 2.36 -10.53 -3.65
N ASP A 64 2.19 -11.51 -4.53
CA ASP A 64 3.03 -11.79 -5.69
C ASP A 64 2.60 -11.07 -6.98
N ASP A 65 1.49 -10.32 -6.95
CA ASP A 65 1.05 -9.55 -8.10
C ASP A 65 2.09 -8.48 -8.45
N ARG A 66 2.51 -8.46 -9.72
CA ARG A 66 3.55 -7.54 -10.19
C ARG A 66 3.01 -6.14 -10.39
N LEU A 67 3.71 -5.15 -9.88
CA LEU A 67 3.42 -3.74 -10.12
C LEU A 67 3.84 -3.31 -11.53
N ALA A 68 3.14 -2.32 -12.05
CA ALA A 68 3.46 -1.62 -13.28
C ALA A 68 3.50 -0.11 -13.04
N ASP A 69 4.20 0.58 -13.93
CA ASP A 69 4.24 2.05 -13.91
C ASP A 69 2.83 2.62 -14.11
N GLY A 70 2.47 3.59 -13.26
CA GLY A 70 1.16 4.23 -13.24
C GLY A 70 0.10 3.50 -12.40
N ASP A 71 0.41 2.37 -11.77
CA ASP A 71 -0.56 1.65 -10.94
C ASP A 71 -1.06 2.50 -9.76
N VAL A 72 -2.34 2.31 -9.44
CA VAL A 72 -2.96 2.83 -8.23
C VAL A 72 -3.14 1.70 -7.24
N ILE A 73 -2.50 1.82 -6.07
CA ILE A 73 -2.50 0.82 -5.01
C ILE A 73 -3.24 1.34 -3.78
N ALA A 74 -4.36 0.70 -3.43
CA ALA A 74 -5.12 1.03 -2.25
C ALA A 74 -4.80 0.08 -1.09
N LEU A 75 -4.51 0.65 0.09
CA LEU A 75 -4.41 -0.09 1.35
C LEU A 75 -5.78 -0.09 2.02
N ILE A 76 -6.43 -1.24 2.07
CA ILE A 76 -7.78 -1.46 2.57
C ILE A 76 -7.69 -2.12 3.96
N PRO A 77 -7.77 -1.36 5.06
CA PRO A 77 -7.81 -1.93 6.39
C PRO A 77 -9.09 -2.76 6.59
N PRO A 78 -9.12 -3.67 7.57
CA PRO A 78 -10.36 -4.36 7.91
C PRO A 78 -11.43 -3.32 8.24
N VAL A 79 -12.60 -3.46 7.62
CA VAL A 79 -13.74 -2.60 7.94
C VAL A 79 -14.17 -2.90 9.38
N ALA A 80 -14.17 -1.88 10.24
CA ALA A 80 -14.83 -1.96 11.52
C ALA A 80 -16.34 -1.93 11.26
N GLY A 81 -16.93 -3.10 11.06
CA GLY A 81 -18.39 -3.24 10.97
C GLY A 81 -19.02 -2.81 12.29
N GLY A 82 -19.97 -1.89 12.22
CA GLY A 82 -20.98 -1.68 13.26
C GLY A 82 -22.12 -2.68 13.11
#